data_AF-A0A673TBJ6-F1
#
_entry.id   AF-A0A673TBJ6-F1
#
_cell.length_a   1.000
_cell.length_b   1.000
_cell.length_c   1.000
_cell.angle_alpha   90.00
_cell.angle_beta   90.00
_cell.angle_gamma   90.00
#
_symmetry.space_group_name_H-M   'P 1'
#
loop_
_entity.id
_entity.type
_entity.pdbx_description
1 polymer ?
#
loop_
_entity_poly.entity_id
_entity_poly.type
_entity_poly.pdbx_seq_one_letter_code
_entity_poly.pdbx_strand_id
1 'polypeptide(L)'
;MGNGAISVFLLCSCHKNARKQPSGCRASLNALSSDFDQTSEYRTPNCNQYKLPGCPRDFSPVCGSDMSTYPNECTLCMKIREGGQDIKIIRSGPC
;
A
#
# COMPACT_ATOMS: atom_id res chain seq x y z
N MET A 1 -20.06 12.95 50.57
CA MET A 1 -20.42 13.86 49.45
C MET A 1 -19.52 13.56 48.25
N GLY A 2 -20.09 13.55 47.04
CA GLY A 2 -19.39 13.33 45.76
C GLY A 2 -19.86 12.03 45.08
N ASN A 3 -20.98 12.01 44.36
CA ASN A 3 -21.15 12.32 42.92
C ASN A 3 -20.24 11.42 42.05
N GLY A 4 -20.66 10.65 41.05
CA GLY A 4 -21.92 10.50 40.33
C GLY A 4 -21.74 9.40 39.28
N ALA A 5 -22.86 8.96 38.72
CA ALA A 5 -23.00 7.86 37.76
C ALA A 5 -22.14 8.07 36.48
N ILE A 6 -21.78 7.07 35.68
CA ILE A 6 -22.64 6.37 34.72
C ILE A 6 -21.81 5.22 34.11
N SER A 7 -22.46 4.06 34.03
CA SER A 7 -22.14 2.92 33.16
C SER A 7 -21.52 3.31 31.83
N VAL A 8 -20.37 2.70 31.47
CA VAL A 8 -20.32 1.97 30.21
C VAL A 8 -19.45 0.73 30.43
N PHE A 9 -20.12 -0.41 30.50
CA PHE A 9 -19.55 -1.69 30.12
C PHE A 9 -18.90 -1.59 28.75
N LEU A 10 -17.59 -1.43 28.69
CA LEU A 10 -16.82 -2.02 27.62
C LEU A 10 -15.68 -2.80 28.25
N LEU A 11 -16.07 -3.95 28.80
CA LEU A 11 -15.31 -5.17 28.66
C LEU A 11 -14.64 -5.11 27.30
N CYS A 12 -13.31 -5.12 27.29
CA CYS A 12 -12.52 -5.23 26.08
C CYS A 12 -12.73 -6.65 25.53
N SER A 13 -13.94 -6.92 25.05
CA SER A 13 -14.31 -8.12 24.32
C SER A 13 -13.64 -8.00 22.97
N CYS A 14 -12.38 -8.41 22.94
CA CYS A 14 -11.65 -8.70 21.73
C CYS A 14 -12.32 -9.93 21.10
N HIS A 15 -13.42 -9.72 20.39
CA HIS A 15 -14.09 -10.75 19.63
C HIS A 15 -14.26 -10.26 18.20
N LYS A 16 -13.21 -10.49 17.42
CA LYS A 16 -13.20 -11.03 16.05
C LYS A 16 -11.77 -10.84 15.54
N ASN A 17 -10.93 -11.84 15.72
CA ASN A 17 -10.73 -12.97 14.79
C ASN A 17 -9.46 -12.72 13.97
N ALA A 18 -8.39 -13.41 14.40
CA ALA A 18 -7.19 -13.84 13.70
C ALA A 18 -6.70 -13.08 12.45
N ARG A 19 -5.56 -12.40 12.60
CA ARG A 19 -4.29 -12.55 11.84
C ARG A 19 -3.33 -11.45 12.36
N LYS A 20 -2.54 -11.69 13.43
CA LYS A 20 -1.15 -12.19 13.40
C LYS A 20 -0.37 -11.54 12.22
N GLN A 21 0.55 -10.60 12.45
CA GLN A 21 1.91 -10.83 12.98
C GLN A 21 2.61 -9.50 13.41
N PRO A 22 3.72 -9.59 14.19
CA PRO A 22 4.29 -8.60 15.13
C PRO A 22 5.42 -7.76 14.47
N SER A 23 6.13 -6.80 15.09
CA SER A 23 6.61 -6.64 16.47
C SER A 23 7.00 -5.18 16.77
N GLY A 24 6.46 -4.63 17.86
CA GLY A 24 6.92 -3.38 18.51
C GLY A 24 6.18 -2.13 18.02
N CYS A 25 4.98 -1.83 18.51
CA CYS A 25 4.71 -0.84 19.59
C CYS A 25 5.16 0.61 19.22
N ARG A 26 4.40 1.71 19.33
CA ARG A 26 3.04 2.02 19.82
C ARG A 26 2.69 3.49 19.45
N ALA A 27 1.40 3.78 19.28
CA ALA A 27 0.66 5.05 19.50
C ALA A 27 0.83 6.30 18.60
N SER A 28 -0.24 6.56 17.81
CA SER A 28 -1.06 7.79 17.77
C SER A 28 -0.41 9.19 17.69
N LEU A 29 -0.54 9.87 16.53
CA LEU A 29 -1.45 11.02 16.30
C LEU A 29 -1.03 11.87 15.06
N ASN A 30 -2.01 12.09 14.18
CA ASN A 30 -2.15 13.19 13.20
C ASN A 30 -1.37 13.19 11.89
N ALA A 31 -2.14 13.53 10.84
CA ALA A 31 -1.81 13.89 9.45
C ALA A 31 -1.79 12.74 8.41
N LEU A 32 -2.74 12.87 7.47
CA LEU A 32 -2.82 12.29 6.12
C LEU A 32 -1.52 11.62 5.61
N SER A 33 -1.59 10.34 5.27
CA SER A 33 -1.27 9.75 3.95
C SER A 33 -1.05 8.24 4.10
N SER A 34 -1.72 7.47 3.25
CA SER A 34 -1.54 6.03 3.06
C SER A 34 -0.06 5.65 2.88
N ASP A 35 0.52 4.87 3.80
CA ASP A 35 1.38 3.71 3.50
C ASP A 35 1.99 3.14 4.80
N PHE A 36 1.43 2.03 5.31
CA PHE A 36 2.24 0.94 5.84
C PHE A 36 1.41 -0.36 5.91
N ASP A 37 0.95 -0.80 4.74
CA ASP A 37 0.52 -2.19 4.55
C ASP A 37 1.79 -3.02 4.34
N GLN A 38 2.35 -3.55 5.43
CA GLN A 38 3.35 -4.60 5.33
C GLN A 38 2.67 -5.93 5.01
N THR A 39 2.21 -6.09 3.77
CA THR A 39 2.19 -7.39 3.11
C THR A 39 3.30 -7.37 2.04
N SER A 40 4.44 -7.92 2.43
CA SER A 40 5.73 -7.85 1.75
C SER A 40 5.81 -8.71 0.49
N GLU A 41 4.92 -8.48 -0.48
CA GLU A 41 5.00 -9.04 -1.85
C GLU A 41 4.70 -8.01 -2.96
N TYR A 42 4.36 -6.76 -2.61
CA TYR A 42 4.07 -5.70 -3.59
C TYR A 42 4.89 -4.43 -3.32
N ARG A 43 5.56 -3.90 -4.34
CA ARG A 43 6.35 -2.66 -4.34
C ARG A 43 5.58 -1.55 -5.07
N THR A 44 5.43 -0.40 -4.44
CA THR A 44 4.79 0.77 -5.08
C THR A 44 5.71 1.36 -6.16
N PRO A 45 5.23 1.55 -7.42
CA PRO A 45 6.00 2.21 -8.46
C PRO A 45 6.10 3.72 -8.18
N ASN A 46 7.28 4.29 -8.34
CA ASN A 46 7.48 5.72 -8.14
C ASN A 46 7.29 6.45 -9.48
N CYS A 47 6.03 6.78 -9.80
CA CYS A 47 5.71 7.45 -11.05
C CYS A 47 6.17 8.91 -11.12
N ASN A 48 6.46 9.52 -9.97
CA ASN A 48 6.94 10.90 -9.91
C ASN A 48 8.38 11.04 -10.43
N GLN A 49 9.16 9.95 -10.45
CA GLN A 49 10.50 9.95 -11.04
C GLN A 49 10.48 10.03 -12.57
N TYR A 50 9.38 9.61 -13.22
CA TYR A 50 9.27 9.55 -14.67
C TYR A 50 8.48 10.73 -15.23
N LYS A 51 9.17 11.55 -16.02
CA LYS A 51 8.61 12.73 -16.69
C LYS A 51 8.06 12.38 -18.06
N LEU A 52 6.73 12.44 -18.19
CA LEU A 52 6.06 12.25 -19.49
C LEU A 52 6.37 13.40 -20.45
N PRO A 53 6.33 13.16 -21.78
CA PRO A 53 5.89 11.93 -22.47
C PRO A 53 6.99 10.89 -22.74
N GLY A 54 8.20 11.06 -22.21
CA GLY A 54 9.33 10.19 -22.50
C GLY A 54 9.64 9.21 -21.38
N CYS A 55 9.50 7.92 -21.65
CA CYS A 55 10.11 6.88 -20.81
C CYS A 55 11.53 6.57 -21.29
N PRO A 56 12.46 6.25 -20.38
CA PRO A 56 13.76 5.73 -20.78
C PRO A 56 13.58 4.45 -21.60
N ARG A 57 14.50 4.20 -22.54
CA ARG A 57 14.50 2.99 -23.38
C ARG A 57 15.13 1.78 -22.68
N ASP A 58 15.35 1.88 -21.36
CA ASP A 58 15.83 0.78 -20.54
C ASP A 58 14.77 -0.32 -20.45
N PHE A 59 15.18 -1.53 -20.80
CA PHE A 59 14.32 -2.71 -20.69
C PHE A 59 14.48 -3.31 -19.30
N SER A 60 13.51 -3.07 -18.42
CA SER A 60 13.50 -3.53 -17.03
C SER A 60 12.11 -4.06 -16.72
N PRO A 61 11.79 -5.29 -17.18
CA PRO A 61 10.44 -5.81 -17.08
C PRO A 61 10.00 -5.91 -15.61
N VAL A 62 8.73 -5.62 -15.34
CA VAL A 62 8.14 -5.72 -14.00
C VAL A 62 6.76 -6.38 -14.08
N CYS A 63 6.47 -7.21 -13.10
CA CYS A 63 5.19 -7.87 -12.95
C CYS A 63 4.27 -6.96 -12.13
N GLY A 64 3.19 -6.47 -12.74
CA GLY A 64 2.18 -5.65 -12.06
C GLY A 64 1.21 -6.49 -11.25
N SER A 65 0.54 -5.88 -10.27
CA SER A 65 -0.51 -6.47 -9.42
C SER A 65 -1.74 -6.88 -10.22
N ASP A 66 -1.88 -6.33 -11.43
CA ASP A 66 -2.86 -6.72 -12.45
C ASP A 66 -2.45 -7.98 -13.23
N MET A 67 -1.39 -8.68 -12.79
CA MET A 67 -0.87 -9.89 -13.43
C MET A 67 -0.36 -9.65 -14.86
N SER A 68 -0.07 -8.39 -15.17
CA SER A 68 0.44 -7.92 -16.46
C SER A 68 1.93 -7.58 -16.37
N THR A 69 2.70 -8.01 -17.37
CA THR A 69 4.12 -7.66 -17.49
C THR A 69 4.29 -6.33 -18.20
N TYR A 70 4.98 -5.39 -17.56
CA TYR A 70 5.33 -4.10 -18.15
C TYR A 70 6.80 -4.06 -18.51
N PRO A 71 7.19 -3.53 -19.68
CA PRO A 71 8.58 -3.53 -20.14
C PRO A 71 9.51 -2.66 -19.28
N ASN A 72 8.95 -1.67 -18.58
CA ASN A 72 9.63 -0.86 -17.58
C ASN A 72 8.62 -0.27 -16.57
N GLU A 73 9.13 0.20 -15.43
CA GLU A 73 8.32 0.86 -14.39
C GLU A 73 7.64 2.15 -14.92
N CYS A 74 8.24 2.84 -15.90
CA CYS A 74 7.66 4.03 -16.51
C CYS A 74 6.40 3.73 -17.35
N THR A 75 6.38 2.65 -18.12
CA THR A 75 5.22 2.18 -18.91
C THR A 75 4.10 1.71 -17.98
N LEU A 76 4.45 1.08 -16.86
CA LEU A 76 3.50 0.79 -15.80
C LEU A 76 2.87 2.10 -15.28
N CYS A 77 3.69 3.10 -14.98
CA CYS A 77 3.22 4.42 -14.53
C CYS A 77 2.38 5.17 -15.58
N MET A 78 2.68 5.01 -16.87
CA MET A 78 1.82 5.51 -17.95
C MET A 78 0.46 4.84 -17.88
N LYS A 79 0.42 3.51 -17.74
CA LYS A 79 -0.84 2.77 -17.64
C LYS A 79 -1.67 3.20 -16.42
N ILE A 80 -1.03 3.48 -15.29
CA ILE A 80 -1.68 4.05 -14.10
C ILE A 80 -2.31 5.41 -14.43
N ARG A 81 -1.57 6.30 -15.11
CA ARG A 81 -2.02 7.66 -15.46
C ARG A 81 -3.10 7.67 -16.54
N GLU A 82 -3.02 6.77 -17.52
CA GLU A 82 -3.98 6.66 -18.63
C GLU A 82 -5.25 5.91 -18.21
N GLY A 83 -5.11 4.84 -17.43
CA GLY A 83 -6.22 3.97 -17.03
C GLY A 83 -6.80 4.26 -15.65
N GLY A 84 -6.16 5.11 -14.83
CA GLY A 84 -6.56 5.36 -13.45
C GLY A 84 -6.48 4.14 -12.54
N GLN A 85 -5.73 3.10 -12.92
CA GLN A 85 -5.58 1.86 -12.14
C GLN A 85 -4.42 1.99 -11.17
N ASP A 86 -4.60 1.65 -9.89
CA ASP A 86 -3.50 1.56 -8.91
C ASP A 86 -2.79 0.22 -9.06
N ILE A 87 -1.74 0.18 -9.90
CA ILE A 87 -0.98 -1.04 -10.18
C ILE A 87 0.30 -1.03 -9.35
N LYS A 88 0.47 -2.02 -8.49
CA LYS A 88 1.68 -2.23 -7.70
C LYS A 88 2.59 -3.23 -8.40
N ILE A 89 3.88 -3.24 -8.11
CA ILE A 89 4.83 -4.20 -8.68
C ILE A 89 4.87 -5.43 -7.77
N ILE A 90 4.46 -6.60 -8.22
CA ILE A 90 4.63 -7.84 -7.47
C ILE A 90 6.12 -8.20 -7.40
N ARG A 91 6.74 -8.34 -8.58
CA ARG A 91 8.14 -8.75 -8.73
C ARG A 91 8.81 -7.99 -9.86
N SER A 92 10.12 -7.81 -9.75
CA SER A 92 10.97 -7.42 -10.88
C SER A 92 11.14 -8.62 -11.82
N GLY A 93 10.96 -8.40 -13.11
CA GLY A 93 10.89 -9.43 -14.14
C GLY A 93 9.48 -9.56 -14.73
N PRO A 94 9.33 -10.37 -15.79
CA PRO A 94 8.02 -10.74 -16.29
C PRO A 94 7.22 -11.56 -15.27
N CYS A 95 5.90 -11.32 -15.19
CA CYS A 95 4.96 -12.40 -14.94
C CYS A 95 5.01 -13.36 -16.15
#